data_AF-A0A1V4R0M9-F1
#
_entry.id   AF-A0A1V4R0M9-F1
#
_cell.length_a   1.000
_cell.length_b   1.000
_cell.length_c   1.000
_cell.angle_alpha   90.00
_cell.angle_beta   90.00
_cell.angle_gamma   90.00
#
_symmetry.space_group_name_H-M   'P 1'
#
loop_
_entity.id
_entity.type
_entity.pdbx_description
1 polymer ?
#
loop_
_entity_poly.entity_id
_entity_poly.type
_entity_poly.pdbx_seq_one_letter_code
_entity_poly.pdbx_strand_id
1 'polypeptide(L)'
;MDILQPHNPPGLPDPDDANSAYAGLLEARERGKARFLGITDHRLRVAVSAVESGLFDTVQFPLSALSSPQELRFVELCQAHDVGVIAMKALCGGLIRNIPAAFAFLPPVRPRGAHLGHPASKRAGAVPGPGGRPAGAGREDAGRHRGRAGGAGRRVLSRL
;
A
#
# COMPACT_ATOMS: atom_id res chain seq x y z
N MET A 1 -4.64 13.10 -16.83
CA MET A 1 -5.59 12.98 -15.70
C MET A 1 -4.98 13.62 -14.48
N ASP A 2 -5.79 14.21 -13.60
CA ASP A 2 -5.27 14.81 -12.37
C ASP A 2 -4.90 13.72 -11.35
N ILE A 3 -5.82 12.79 -11.05
CA ILE A 3 -5.58 11.70 -10.10
C ILE A 3 -5.83 10.36 -10.79
N LEU A 4 -4.97 9.36 -10.56
CA LEU A 4 -5.17 7.97 -10.99
C LEU A 4 -5.21 7.04 -9.77
N GLN A 5 -6.26 6.22 -9.65
CA GLN A 5 -6.54 5.42 -8.45
C GLN A 5 -6.88 3.96 -8.80
N PRO A 6 -6.07 2.96 -8.43
CA PRO A 6 -6.45 1.56 -8.53
C PRO A 6 -7.67 1.29 -7.65
N HIS A 7 -8.66 0.61 -8.23
CA HIS A 7 -9.94 0.40 -7.57
C HIS A 7 -9.99 -0.94 -6.82
N ASN A 8 -10.04 -0.87 -5.48
CA ASN A 8 -10.17 -2.02 -4.58
C ASN A 8 -9.17 -3.15 -4.87
N PRO A 9 -7.85 -2.89 -4.92
CA PRO A 9 -6.87 -3.94 -5.19
C PRO A 9 -6.92 -5.02 -4.09
N PRO A 10 -6.57 -6.29 -4.37
CA PRO A 10 -6.67 -7.37 -3.38
C PRO A 10 -5.87 -7.10 -2.09
N GLY A 11 -4.77 -6.36 -2.22
CA GLY A 11 -3.97 -5.78 -1.14
C GLY A 11 -3.22 -4.55 -1.64
N LEU A 12 -2.31 -4.01 -0.82
CA LEU A 12 -1.45 -2.92 -1.25
C LEU A 12 -0.54 -3.40 -2.38
N PRO A 13 -0.46 -2.69 -3.53
CA PRO A 13 0.47 -3.05 -4.57
C PRO A 13 1.91 -2.98 -4.06
N ASP A 14 2.74 -3.94 -4.45
CA ASP A 14 4.16 -4.01 -4.06
C ASP A 14 4.95 -2.90 -4.78
N PRO A 15 5.60 -1.97 -4.06
CA PRO A 15 6.39 -0.91 -4.68
C PRO A 15 7.68 -1.41 -5.32
N ASP A 16 8.18 -2.60 -4.96
CA ASP A 16 9.43 -3.17 -5.47
C ASP A 16 9.20 -4.12 -6.67
N ASP A 17 7.96 -4.52 -6.95
CA ASP A 17 7.62 -5.29 -8.13
C ASP A 17 7.35 -4.38 -9.34
N ALA A 18 8.22 -4.47 -10.35
CA ALA A 18 8.12 -3.71 -11.59
C ALA A 18 6.85 -4.00 -12.42
N ASN A 19 6.16 -5.11 -12.15
CA ASN A 19 4.89 -5.45 -12.79
C ASN A 19 3.66 -5.11 -11.93
N SER A 20 3.86 -4.48 -10.76
CA SER A 20 2.77 -4.13 -9.88
C SER A 20 1.91 -2.99 -10.44
N ALA A 21 0.68 -2.87 -9.92
CA ALA A 21 -0.17 -1.74 -10.23
C ALA A 21 0.50 -0.39 -9.86
N TYR A 22 1.36 -0.37 -8.83
CA TYR A 22 2.05 0.85 -8.43
C TYR A 22 3.15 1.25 -9.42
N ALA A 23 3.91 0.29 -9.97
CA ALA A 23 4.85 0.58 -11.06
C ALA A 23 4.14 1.23 -12.27
N GLY A 24 2.95 0.73 -12.63
CA GLY A 24 2.12 1.34 -13.67
C GLY A 24 1.64 2.77 -13.33
N LEU A 25 1.34 3.05 -12.06
CA LEU A 25 1.02 4.40 -11.61
C LEU A 25 2.22 5.36 -11.75
N LEU A 26 3.41 4.90 -11.36
CA LEU A 26 4.65 5.68 -11.50
C LEU A 26 4.93 6.00 -12.97
N GLU A 27 4.85 5.00 -13.86
CA GLU A 27 5.03 5.19 -15.31
C GLU A 27 4.02 6.19 -15.86
N ALA A 28 2.75 6.10 -15.44
CA ALA A 28 1.71 7.04 -15.87
C ALA A 28 2.05 8.47 -15.43
N ARG A 29 2.58 8.67 -14.22
CA ARG A 29 3.01 9.98 -13.74
C ARG A 29 4.23 10.51 -14.50
N GLU A 30 5.25 9.69 -14.69
CA GLU A 30 6.48 10.05 -15.43
C GLU A 30 6.18 10.47 -16.88
N ARG A 31 5.21 9.80 -17.52
CA ARG A 31 4.74 10.13 -18.88
C ARG A 31 3.76 11.31 -18.93
N GLY A 32 3.53 11.99 -17.81
CA GLY A 32 2.60 13.13 -17.72
C GLY A 32 1.11 12.75 -17.87
N LYS A 33 0.76 11.46 -17.75
CA LYS A 33 -0.62 10.97 -17.87
C LYS A 33 -1.41 11.12 -16.58
N ALA A 34 -0.74 11.14 -15.43
CA ALA A 34 -1.31 11.40 -14.10
C ALA A 34 -0.50 12.47 -13.35
N ARG A 35 -1.15 13.37 -12.59
CA ARG A 35 -0.45 14.36 -11.75
C ARG A 35 -0.25 13.85 -10.33
N PHE A 36 -1.26 13.16 -9.80
CA PHE A 36 -1.31 12.60 -8.46
C PHE A 36 -1.70 11.13 -8.51
N LEU A 37 -1.20 10.37 -7.55
CA LEU A 37 -1.48 8.95 -7.35
C LEU A 37 -2.44 8.81 -6.18
N GLY A 38 -3.48 8.00 -6.33
CA GLY A 38 -4.30 7.62 -5.19
C GLY A 38 -4.62 6.15 -5.20
N ILE A 39 -5.42 5.75 -4.21
CA ILE A 39 -5.97 4.41 -4.11
C ILE A 39 -7.38 4.49 -3.54
N THR A 40 -8.22 3.52 -3.86
CA THR A 40 -9.53 3.38 -3.22
C THR A 40 -9.70 1.96 -2.69
N ASP A 41 -10.23 1.83 -1.47
CA ASP A 41 -10.61 0.54 -0.90
C ASP A 41 -11.84 0.66 0.01
N HIS A 42 -12.60 -0.42 0.15
CA HIS A 42 -13.72 -0.49 1.09
C HIS A 42 -13.33 -1.05 2.47
N ARG A 43 -12.14 -1.60 2.61
CA ARG A 43 -11.66 -2.24 3.84
C ARG A 43 -10.71 -1.30 4.57
N LEU A 44 -11.07 -0.94 5.81
CA LEU A 44 -10.29 -0.02 6.64
C LEU A 44 -8.82 -0.44 6.75
N ARG A 45 -8.55 -1.75 6.90
CA ARG A 45 -7.18 -2.28 6.97
C ARG A 45 -6.33 -1.86 5.76
N VAL A 46 -6.86 -1.98 4.54
CA VAL A 46 -6.10 -1.65 3.32
C VAL A 46 -5.95 -0.13 3.19
N ALA A 47 -6.99 0.63 3.51
CA ALA A 47 -6.93 2.09 3.51
C ALA A 47 -5.88 2.62 4.50
N VAL A 48 -5.83 2.08 5.72
CA VAL A 48 -4.81 2.42 6.73
C VAL A 48 -3.40 2.08 6.22
N SER A 49 -3.19 0.85 5.71
CA SER A 49 -1.89 0.47 5.15
C SER A 49 -1.47 1.37 3.98
N ALA A 50 -2.40 1.83 3.17
CA ALA A 50 -2.10 2.77 2.09
C ALA A 50 -1.61 4.14 2.60
N VAL A 51 -2.25 4.68 3.65
CA VAL A 51 -1.81 5.94 4.28
C VAL A 51 -0.41 5.78 4.89
N GLU A 52 -0.21 4.71 5.65
CA GLU A 52 1.06 4.45 6.34
C GLU A 52 2.22 4.16 5.37
N SER A 53 1.93 3.64 4.18
CA SER A 53 2.94 3.31 3.17
C SER A 53 3.67 4.53 2.60
N GLY A 54 3.05 5.71 2.63
CA GLY A 54 3.59 6.92 1.98
C GLY A 54 3.63 6.87 0.45
N LEU A 55 2.96 5.91 -0.19
CA LEU A 55 2.96 5.71 -1.64
C LEU A 55 1.95 6.58 -2.41
N PHE A 56 0.90 7.07 -1.73
CA PHE A 56 -0.25 7.70 -2.38
C PHE A 56 -0.48 9.13 -1.88
N ASP A 57 -0.84 10.03 -2.80
CA ASP A 57 -1.24 11.41 -2.49
C ASP A 57 -2.65 11.46 -1.89
N THR A 58 -3.53 10.52 -2.28
CA THR A 58 -4.91 10.45 -1.79
C THR A 58 -5.40 9.01 -1.52
N VAL A 59 -6.26 8.86 -0.52
CA VAL A 59 -7.03 7.63 -0.29
C VAL A 59 -8.53 7.94 -0.35
N GLN A 60 -9.25 7.17 -1.16
CA GLN A 60 -10.71 7.20 -1.22
C GLN A 60 -11.29 6.05 -0.39
N PHE A 61 -12.16 6.36 0.58
CA PHE A 61 -12.67 5.39 1.57
C PHE A 61 -14.15 5.66 1.92
N PRO A 62 -14.97 4.65 2.27
CA PRO A 62 -16.36 4.86 2.65
C PRO A 62 -16.48 5.66 3.95
N LEU A 63 -17.10 6.83 3.87
CA LEU A 63 -17.40 7.67 5.02
C LEU A 63 -18.83 8.18 4.91
N SER A 64 -19.58 8.10 5.99
CA SER A 64 -20.98 8.53 6.06
C SER A 64 -21.39 8.78 7.51
N ALA A 65 -22.60 9.30 7.71
CA ALA A 65 -23.16 9.49 9.05
C ALA A 65 -23.33 8.18 9.85
N LEU A 66 -23.15 7.01 9.22
CA LEU A 66 -23.20 5.69 9.85
C LEU A 66 -21.81 5.09 10.11
N SER A 67 -20.73 5.80 9.76
CA SER A 67 -19.36 5.32 9.98
C SER A 67 -19.07 5.14 11.48
N SER A 68 -18.39 4.06 11.78
CA SER A 68 -17.91 3.74 13.13
C SER A 68 -16.86 4.76 13.61
N PRO A 69 -16.64 4.89 14.93
CA PRO A 69 -15.57 5.74 15.47
C PRO A 69 -14.17 5.39 14.93
N GLN A 70 -13.93 4.12 14.58
CA GLN A 70 -12.67 3.67 13.99
C GLN A 70 -12.50 4.20 12.56
N GLU A 71 -13.56 4.15 11.76
CA GLU A 71 -13.57 4.71 10.40
C GLU A 71 -13.47 6.23 10.41
N LEU A 72 -13.96 6.92 11.43
CA LEU A 72 -13.79 8.37 11.55
C LEU A 72 -12.35 8.76 11.93
N ARG A 73 -11.70 7.99 12.82
CA ARG A 73 -10.28 8.20 13.16
C ARG A 73 -9.32 8.03 11.98
N PHE A 74 -9.73 7.30 10.95
CA PHE A 74 -8.96 7.21 9.70
C PHE A 74 -8.69 8.59 9.08
N VAL A 75 -9.62 9.54 9.20
CA VAL A 75 -9.42 10.91 8.68
C VAL A 75 -8.26 11.62 9.39
N GLU A 76 -8.14 11.42 10.70
CA GLU A 76 -7.03 11.98 11.50
C GLU A 76 -5.70 11.35 11.12
N LEU A 77 -5.68 10.04 10.83
CA LEU A 77 -4.49 9.34 10.34
C LEU A 77 -4.02 9.92 9.00
N CYS A 78 -4.94 10.11 8.05
CA CYS A 78 -4.60 10.73 6.76
C CYS A 78 -4.03 12.13 6.94
N GLN A 79 -4.63 12.94 7.83
CA GLN A 79 -4.11 14.27 8.14
C GLN A 79 -2.69 14.22 8.73
N ALA A 80 -2.41 13.27 9.63
CA ALA A 80 -1.09 13.12 10.25
C ALA A 80 0.00 12.71 9.24
N HIS A 81 -0.38 12.04 8.15
CA HIS A 81 0.53 11.56 7.10
C HIS A 81 0.59 12.46 5.86
N ASP A 82 -0.10 13.61 5.86
CA ASP A 82 -0.23 14.50 4.69
C ASP A 82 -0.83 13.79 3.45
N VAL A 83 -1.84 12.94 3.69
CA VAL A 83 -2.56 12.21 2.65
C VAL A 83 -3.98 12.77 2.52
N GLY A 84 -4.39 13.11 1.30
CA GLY A 84 -5.74 13.60 1.04
C GLY A 84 -6.80 12.50 1.23
N VAL A 85 -7.93 12.83 1.85
CA VAL A 85 -9.08 11.92 1.99
C VAL A 85 -10.17 12.27 0.98
N ILE A 86 -10.63 11.27 0.24
CA ILE A 86 -11.83 11.38 -0.60
C ILE A 86 -12.92 10.49 0.00
N ALA A 87 -13.90 11.08 0.66
CA ALA A 87 -15.04 10.34 1.19
C ALA A 87 -15.89 9.77 0.03
N MET A 88 -16.15 8.46 0.04
CA MET A 88 -17.13 7.82 -0.84
C MET A 88 -18.32 7.26 -0.06
N LYS A 89 -19.40 6.92 -0.77
CA LYS A 89 -20.61 6.29 -0.20
C LYS A 89 -21.34 7.09 0.87
N ALA A 90 -21.38 8.43 0.73
CA ALA A 90 -22.10 9.31 1.64
C ALA A 90 -23.59 8.93 1.86
N LEU A 91 -24.24 8.31 0.86
CA LEU A 91 -25.64 7.88 0.91
C LEU A 91 -25.84 6.40 1.28
N CYS A 92 -24.77 5.64 1.52
CA CYS A 92 -24.82 4.20 1.86
C CYS A 92 -25.73 3.37 0.92
N GLY A 93 -25.61 3.57 -0.40
CA GLY A 93 -26.46 2.86 -1.37
C GLY A 93 -27.95 3.23 -1.32
N GLY A 94 -28.27 4.41 -0.77
CA GLY A 94 -29.65 4.91 -0.63
C GLY A 94 -30.28 4.65 0.75
N LEU A 95 -29.55 4.01 1.67
CA LEU A 95 -30.03 3.87 3.05
C LEU A 95 -30.18 5.23 3.74
N ILE A 96 -29.23 6.13 3.52
CA ILE A 96 -29.33 7.53 3.95
C ILE A 96 -30.04 8.31 2.84
N ARG A 97 -31.28 8.73 3.10
CA ARG A 97 -32.12 9.45 2.11
C ARG A 97 -32.14 10.96 2.32
N ASN A 98 -31.76 11.44 3.51
CA ASN A 98 -31.64 12.86 3.77
C ASN A 98 -30.30 13.36 3.17
N ILE A 99 -30.36 13.79 1.91
CA ILE A 99 -29.20 14.26 1.15
C ILE A 99 -28.54 15.47 1.84
N PRO A 100 -29.28 16.52 2.27
CA PRO A 100 -28.67 17.63 3.00
C PRO A 100 -27.89 17.19 4.25
N ALA A 101 -28.44 16.26 5.05
CA ALA A 101 -27.76 15.75 6.23
C ALA A 101 -26.48 14.96 5.88
N ALA A 102 -26.51 14.15 4.81
CA ALA A 102 -25.34 13.40 4.36
C ALA A 102 -24.18 14.34 3.95
N PHE A 103 -24.47 15.42 3.22
CA PHE A 103 -23.47 16.42 2.84
C PHE A 103 -23.04 17.31 4.00
N ALA A 104 -23.94 17.60 4.95
CA ALA A 104 -23.59 18.33 6.16
C ALA A 104 -22.63 17.54 7.07
N PHE A 105 -22.75 16.20 7.09
CA PHE A 105 -21.84 15.32 7.82
C PHE A 105 -20.43 15.29 7.23
N LEU A 106 -20.30 15.42 5.90
CA LEU A 106 -19.03 15.48 5.18
C LEU A 106 -18.81 16.89 4.62
N PRO A 107 -18.58 17.89 5.49
CA PRO A 107 -18.41 19.26 5.00
C PRO A 107 -17.18 19.34 4.09
N PRO A 108 -17.22 20.16 3.03
CA PRO A 108 -16.02 20.43 2.24
C PRO A 108 -14.92 20.97 3.16
N VAL A 109 -13.73 20.40 3.04
CA VAL A 109 -12.57 20.83 3.83
C VAL A 109 -12.25 22.26 3.45
N ARG A 110 -12.34 23.19 4.42
CA ARG A 110 -11.76 24.53 4.24
C ARG A 110 -10.26 24.43 4.48
N PRO A 111 -9.41 24.92 3.57
CA PRO A 111 -7.97 24.96 3.82
C PRO A 111 -7.71 25.80 5.08
N ARG A 112 -7.21 25.17 6.14
CA ARG A 112 -6.73 25.86 7.34
C ARG A 112 -5.29 26.31 7.10
N GLY A 113 -5.12 27.53 6.60
CA GLY A 113 -3.81 28.15 6.41
C GLY A 113 -2.99 27.49 5.30
N ALA A 114 -2.55 28.28 4.33
CA ALA A 114 -1.71 27.80 3.24
C ALA A 114 -0.36 27.29 3.77
N HIS A 115 -0.19 25.97 3.83
CA HIS A 115 1.11 25.34 3.59
C HIS A 115 1.11 24.70 2.20
N LEU A 116 0.80 25.51 1.18
CA LEU A 116 1.13 25.17 -0.20
C LEU A 116 2.62 25.39 -0.38
N GLY A 117 3.40 24.38 0.02
CA GLY A 117 4.85 24.46 0.02
C GLY A 117 5.50 23.14 0.32
N HIS A 118 5.11 22.08 -0.39
CA HIS A 118 6.02 20.97 -0.70
C HIS A 118 5.80 20.56 -2.16
N PRO A 119 6.82 20.63 -3.03
CA PRO A 119 6.71 20.03 -4.35
C PRO A 119 6.47 18.52 -4.17
N ALA A 120 5.71 17.93 -5.11
CA ALA A 120 5.45 16.50 -5.25
C ALA A 120 6.72 15.65 -5.52
N SER A 121 7.88 16.03 -4.96
CA SER A 121 9.21 15.55 -5.32
C SER A 121 10.06 15.05 -4.16
N LYS A 122 9.51 14.87 -2.94
CA LYS A 122 10.27 14.28 -1.83
C LYS A 122 9.42 13.34 -0.98
N ARG A 123 9.13 12.14 -1.49
CA ARG A 123 8.76 10.95 -0.70
C ARG A 123 8.77 9.71 -1.62
N ALA A 124 9.97 9.34 -2.04
CA ALA A 124 10.38 8.01 -2.47
C ALA A 124 11.91 8.00 -2.44
N GLY A 125 12.47 8.18 -1.25
CA GLY A 125 13.89 7.96 -0.98
C GLY A 125 13.99 6.72 -0.09
N ALA A 126 14.55 5.65 -0.65
CA ALA A 126 14.95 4.40 -0.01
C ALA A 126 13.82 3.52 0.55
N VAL A 127 13.27 2.65 -0.32
CA VAL A 127 13.03 1.27 0.12
C VAL A 127 14.41 0.60 0.11
N PRO A 128 14.94 0.11 1.25
CA PRO A 128 16.19 -0.63 1.25
C PRO A 128 15.95 -1.98 0.57
N GLY A 129 16.43 -2.13 -0.66
CA GLY A 129 16.47 -3.43 -1.33
C GLY A 129 17.33 -4.43 -0.54
N PRO A 130 17.07 -5.74 -0.63
CA PRO A 130 17.89 -6.74 0.04
C PRO A 130 19.28 -6.74 -0.60
N GLY A 131 20.24 -6.14 0.10
CA GLY A 131 21.63 -6.03 -0.33
C GLY A 131 22.24 -7.39 -0.67
N GLY A 132 22.69 -7.51 -1.92
CA GLY A 132 23.57 -8.58 -2.37
C GLY A 132 24.91 -8.56 -1.61
N ARG A 133 25.41 -9.76 -1.31
CA ARG A 133 26.67 -10.06 -0.61
C ARG A 133 27.89 -9.40 -1.26
N PRO A 134 28.94 -9.04 -0.49
CA PRO A 134 30.28 -9.03 -1.01
C PRO A 134 30.91 -10.43 -0.91
N ALA A 135 31.54 -10.84 -2.01
CA ALA A 135 32.36 -12.02 -2.12
C ALA A 135 33.74 -11.82 -1.46
N GLY A 136 34.26 -12.87 -0.83
CA GLY A 136 35.70 -13.10 -0.71
C GLY A 136 36.33 -12.83 0.66
N ALA A 137 36.43 -13.87 1.49
CA ALA A 137 37.55 -14.04 2.41
C ALA A 137 37.81 -15.54 2.66
N GLY A 138 39.02 -15.98 2.32
CA GLY A 138 39.77 -17.04 3.00
C GLY A 138 39.26 -18.48 2.93
N ARG A 139 39.89 -19.28 2.06
CA ARG A 139 40.00 -20.73 2.24
C ARG A 139 40.95 -21.00 3.41
N GLU A 140 40.54 -21.85 4.36
CA GLU A 140 41.49 -22.67 5.12
C GLU A 140 40.96 -24.10 5.22
N ASP A 141 41.85 -25.01 4.86
CA ASP A 141 41.70 -26.45 4.74
C ASP A 141 42.23 -27.08 6.02
N ALA A 142 41.43 -27.90 6.70
CA ALA A 142 41.92 -28.77 7.77
C ALA A 142 41.03 -30.00 7.96
N GLY A 143 41.51 -31.13 7.44
CA GLY A 143 41.69 -32.30 8.30
C GLY A 143 40.52 -33.26 8.48
N ARG A 144 40.49 -34.26 7.59
CA ARG A 144 40.27 -35.70 7.85
C ARG A 144 39.62 -36.09 9.21
N HIS A 145 38.55 -36.88 9.14
CA HIS A 145 38.56 -38.23 9.73
C HIS A 145 37.57 -39.18 9.05
N ARG A 146 38.02 -40.44 8.95
CA ARG A 146 37.46 -41.57 8.20
C ARG A 146 36.25 -42.19 8.90
N GLY A 147 35.35 -42.77 8.11
CA GLY A 147 34.36 -43.76 8.57
C GLY A 147 33.69 -44.48 7.41
N ARG A 148 34.26 -45.61 6.98
CA ARG A 148 33.69 -46.57 6.02
C ARG A 148 32.77 -47.56 6.75
N ALA A 149 31.60 -47.82 6.18
CA ALA A 149 30.90 -49.12 6.06
C ALA A 149 29.49 -48.79 5.52
N GLY A 150 28.98 -49.30 4.41
CA GLY A 150 29.01 -50.66 3.90
C GLY A 150 27.58 -51.20 4.01
N GLY A 151 26.93 -51.58 2.89
CA GLY A 151 25.67 -52.33 2.95
C GLY A 151 24.68 -52.03 1.82
N ALA A 152 24.74 -52.83 0.77
CA ALA A 152 23.68 -52.96 -0.23
C ALA A 152 22.40 -53.55 0.38
N GLY A 153 21.22 -53.14 -0.10
CA GLY A 153 19.94 -53.74 0.29
C GLY A 153 18.75 -53.20 -0.50
N ARG A 154 18.15 -54.08 -1.29
CA ARG A 154 17.00 -53.89 -2.22
C ARG A 154 15.65 -53.66 -1.51
N ARG A 155 14.65 -53.31 -2.36
CA ARG A 155 13.17 -53.48 -2.30
C ARG A 155 12.43 -52.18 -1.94
N VAL A 156 11.60 -51.56 -2.79
CA VAL A 156 10.35 -51.98 -3.48
C VAL A 156 9.22 -52.36 -2.50
N LEU A 157 8.11 -51.59 -2.58
CA LEU A 157 6.70 -51.80 -2.15
C LEU A 157 6.24 -50.55 -1.35
N SER A 158 5.37 -49.67 -1.87
CA SER A 158 3.95 -49.77 -2.25
C SER A 158 3.02 -49.14 -1.19
N ARG A 159 2.22 -48.16 -1.63
CA ARG A 159 0.91 -47.72 -1.11
C ARG A 159 0.81 -47.31 0.37
N LEU A 160 0.49 -46.04 0.60
CA LEU A 160 -0.87 -45.55 0.89
C LEU A 160 -0.94 -44.05 0.55
#